data_AF-A0A0C2D9U1-F1
#
_entry.id   AF-A0A0C2D9U1-F1
#
_cell.length_a   1.000
_cell.length_b   1.000
_cell.length_c   1.000
_cell.angle_alpha   90.00
_cell.angle_beta   90.00
_cell.angle_gamma   90.00
#
_symmetry.space_group_name_H-M   'P 1'
#
loop_
_entity.id
_entity.type
_entity.pdbx_description
1 polymer ?
#
loop_
_entity_poly.entity_id
_entity_poly.type
_entity_poly.pdbx_seq_one_letter_code
_entity_poly.pdbx_strand_id
1 'polypeptide(L)'
;EGTADLIEWASDALSIQQRSLLCWSIVSLLLPTRDDLLNLITRLMRRVLASSTGDNVMRQDSLTTTLLTQALRIAGRSRLEDALDSLGVSGVKQADIDHVVEVLDKLVTPDSLLNDLLVSVAKVACERFPDEPHLVRRVLSNVYILRFANPLLIALLNGNPLNQQLAKGVQAAANVAAAATPRLEDVTVGSQCLRALFERLRDAQTELPAKSGNQNNVEPRCCDWMALICHLLHLAVTSREGAPQVYHDKRLLSCQMT
;
A
#
# COMPACT_ATOMS: atom_id res chain seq x y z
N GLU A 1 18.78 -9.38 -12.85
CA GLU A 1 17.67 -10.29 -13.21
C GLU A 1 17.13 -11.06 -12.00
N GLY A 2 17.94 -11.73 -11.16
CA GLY A 2 17.43 -12.58 -10.06
C GLY A 2 16.58 -11.98 -8.92
N THR A 3 16.53 -10.66 -8.70
CA THR A 3 15.60 -10.05 -7.70
C THR A 3 14.17 -9.91 -8.21
N ALA A 4 13.96 -9.91 -9.54
CA ALA A 4 12.61 -9.94 -10.10
C ALA A 4 11.98 -11.32 -9.91
N ASP A 5 12.76 -12.36 -10.22
CA ASP A 5 12.32 -13.75 -10.16
C ASP A 5 11.93 -14.16 -8.74
N LEU A 6 12.66 -13.70 -7.70
CA LEU A 6 12.34 -14.00 -6.30
C LEU A 6 11.02 -13.35 -5.85
N ILE A 7 10.73 -12.14 -6.35
CA ILE A 7 9.54 -11.37 -5.96
C ILE A 7 8.29 -11.90 -6.67
N GLU A 8 8.41 -12.26 -7.94
CA GLU A 8 7.36 -12.93 -8.69
C GLU A 8 7.08 -14.32 -8.09
N TRP A 9 8.13 -15.11 -7.83
CA TRP A 9 8.00 -16.39 -7.13
C TRP A 9 7.31 -16.24 -5.78
N ALA A 10 7.73 -15.27 -4.95
CA ALA A 10 7.13 -15.05 -3.64
C ALA A 10 5.68 -14.56 -3.73
N SER A 11 5.30 -13.89 -4.82
CA SER A 11 3.91 -13.49 -5.05
C SER A 11 3.02 -14.70 -5.35
N ASP A 12 3.53 -15.67 -6.10
CA ASP A 12 2.79 -16.83 -6.58
C ASP A 12 2.81 -18.01 -5.59
N ALA A 13 3.94 -18.23 -4.93
CA ALA A 13 4.15 -19.39 -4.06
C ALA A 13 3.61 -19.20 -2.64
N LEU A 14 3.46 -17.96 -2.16
CA LEU A 14 3.13 -17.68 -0.77
C LEU A 14 1.64 -17.38 -0.57
N SER A 15 1.08 -17.95 0.51
CA SER A 15 -0.25 -17.59 1.00
C SER A 15 -0.33 -16.11 1.39
N ILE A 16 -1.54 -15.57 1.52
CA ILE A 16 -1.74 -14.16 1.91
C ILE A 16 -1.08 -13.85 3.27
N GLN A 17 -1.17 -14.79 4.22
CA GLN A 17 -0.56 -14.68 5.55
C GLN A 17 0.97 -14.69 5.46
N GLN A 18 1.54 -15.59 4.66
CA GLN A 18 2.99 -15.68 4.45
C GLN A 18 3.53 -14.43 3.74
N ARG A 19 2.82 -13.91 2.73
CA ARG A 19 3.18 -12.64 2.06
C ARG A 19 3.16 -11.48 3.04
N SER A 20 2.16 -11.41 3.91
CA SER A 20 2.05 -10.37 4.93
C SER A 20 3.21 -10.42 5.92
N LEU A 21 3.56 -11.62 6.40
CA LEU A 21 4.69 -11.82 7.31
C LEU A 21 6.02 -11.46 6.65
N LEU A 22 6.28 -11.96 5.44
CA LEU A 22 7.48 -11.65 4.67
C LEU A 22 7.63 -10.14 4.46
N CYS A 23 6.56 -9.48 4.02
CA CYS A 23 6.57 -8.04 3.79
C CYS A 23 6.83 -7.26 5.09
N TRP A 24 6.21 -7.66 6.20
CA TRP A 24 6.45 -7.06 7.50
C TRP A 24 7.93 -7.21 7.92
N SER A 25 8.52 -8.40 7.76
CA SER A 25 9.92 -8.64 8.06
C SER A 25 10.86 -7.80 7.21
N ILE A 26 10.61 -7.70 5.89
CA ILE A 26 11.40 -6.84 4.98
C ILE A 26 11.33 -5.38 5.41
N VAL A 27 10.13 -4.87 5.70
CA VAL A 27 9.97 -3.47 6.13
C VAL A 27 10.69 -3.23 7.45
N SER A 28 10.51 -4.09 8.45
CA SER A 28 11.18 -3.96 9.76
C SER A 28 12.71 -3.97 9.63
N LEU A 29 13.25 -4.80 8.73
CA LEU A 29 14.69 -4.90 8.48
C LEU A 29 15.27 -3.63 7.82
N LEU A 30 14.51 -3.03 6.91
CA LEU A 30 14.92 -1.83 6.16
C LEU A 30 14.52 -0.53 6.86
N LEU A 31 13.68 -0.57 7.90
CA LEU A 31 13.19 0.62 8.60
C LEU A 31 14.33 1.54 9.09
N PRO A 32 15.42 1.03 9.68
CA PRO A 32 16.50 1.90 10.12
C PRO A 32 17.33 2.49 8.96
N THR A 33 17.22 1.93 7.75
CA THR A 33 17.79 2.48 6.52
C THR A 33 16.66 2.98 5.62
N ARG A 34 15.99 4.05 6.08
CA ARG A 34 14.81 4.68 5.44
C ARG A 34 14.95 4.78 3.91
N ASP A 35 16.09 5.23 3.42
CA ASP A 35 16.34 5.39 1.99
C ASP A 35 16.31 4.05 1.22
N ASP A 36 16.82 2.97 1.80
CA ASP A 36 16.77 1.64 1.18
C ASP A 36 15.33 1.12 1.09
N LEU A 37 14.53 1.34 2.13
CA LEU A 37 13.11 0.99 2.14
C LEU A 37 12.36 1.76 1.03
N LEU A 38 12.55 3.08 0.97
CA LEU A 38 11.93 3.93 -0.05
C LEU A 38 12.38 3.54 -1.46
N ASN A 39 13.66 3.25 -1.66
CA ASN A 39 14.21 2.80 -2.93
C ASN A 39 13.63 1.45 -3.37
N LEU A 40 13.51 0.49 -2.46
CA LEU A 40 12.90 -0.80 -2.74
C LEU A 40 11.43 -0.63 -3.17
N ILE A 41 10.63 0.08 -2.37
CA ILE A 41 9.22 0.32 -2.65
C ILE A 41 9.04 1.02 -4.00
N THR A 42 9.81 2.08 -4.25
CA THR A 42 9.79 2.85 -5.51
C THR A 42 10.08 1.94 -6.72
N ARG A 43 11.11 1.09 -6.63
CA ARG A 43 11.47 0.15 -7.71
C ARG A 43 10.36 -0.86 -7.99
N LEU A 44 9.73 -1.41 -6.96
CA LEU A 44 8.64 -2.38 -7.12
C LEU A 44 7.36 -1.74 -7.63
N MET A 45 7.06 -0.52 -7.17
CA MET A 45 5.93 0.25 -7.66
C MET A 45 6.06 0.57 -9.14
N ARG A 46 7.24 0.96 -9.63
CA ARG A 46 7.46 1.20 -11.07
C ARG A 46 7.06 -0.01 -11.91
N ARG A 47 7.40 -1.22 -11.46
CA ARG A 47 7.03 -2.46 -12.16
C ARG A 47 5.52 -2.68 -12.18
N VAL A 48 4.85 -2.51 -11.04
CA VAL A 48 3.39 -2.67 -10.95
C VAL A 48 2.67 -1.63 -11.80
N LEU A 49 3.12 -0.38 -11.78
CA LEU A 49 2.50 0.69 -12.56
C LEU A 49 2.77 0.56 -14.07
N ALA A 50 3.91 -0.03 -14.47
CA ALA A 50 4.20 -0.28 -15.87
C ALA A 50 3.18 -1.22 -16.54
N SER A 51 2.66 -2.21 -15.81
CA SER A 51 1.61 -3.13 -16.28
C SER A 51 0.18 -2.71 -15.90
N SER A 52 0.02 -1.60 -15.17
CA SER A 52 -1.29 -1.09 -14.76
C SER A 52 -1.94 -0.22 -15.84
N THR A 53 -3.27 -0.27 -15.87
CA THR A 53 -4.15 0.64 -16.61
C THR A 53 -4.83 1.60 -15.63
N GLY A 54 -5.41 2.69 -16.13
CA GLY A 54 -6.13 3.64 -15.29
C GLY A 54 -7.23 3.00 -14.42
N ASP A 55 -7.83 1.89 -14.89
CA ASP A 55 -8.96 1.26 -14.21
C ASP A 55 -8.58 0.30 -13.08
N ASN A 56 -7.40 -0.31 -13.15
CA ASN A 56 -6.94 -1.32 -12.20
C ASN A 56 -5.78 -0.86 -11.31
N VAL A 57 -5.33 0.39 -11.46
CA VAL A 57 -4.14 0.91 -10.79
C VAL A 57 -4.14 0.66 -9.27
N MET A 58 -3.18 -0.11 -8.79
CA MET A 58 -3.00 -0.45 -7.36
C MET A 58 -4.24 -1.08 -6.66
N ARG A 59 -5.20 -1.64 -7.40
CA ARG A 59 -6.38 -2.32 -6.84
C ARG A 59 -6.16 -3.80 -6.58
N GLN A 60 -5.32 -4.45 -7.36
CA GLN A 60 -5.03 -5.88 -7.23
C GLN A 60 -4.02 -6.14 -6.13
N ASP A 61 -4.21 -7.24 -5.40
CA ASP A 61 -3.25 -7.67 -4.38
C ASP A 61 -2.02 -8.29 -5.03
N SER A 62 -0.87 -7.76 -4.67
CA SER A 62 0.46 -8.21 -5.10
C SER A 62 1.41 -8.18 -3.91
N LEU A 63 2.61 -8.74 -4.07
CA LEU A 63 3.65 -8.58 -3.06
C LEU A 63 3.98 -7.10 -2.84
N THR A 64 4.04 -6.29 -3.92
CA THR A 64 4.30 -4.84 -3.85
C THR A 64 3.25 -4.08 -3.04
N THR A 65 1.96 -4.32 -3.30
CA THR A 65 0.88 -3.64 -2.55
C THR A 65 0.85 -4.10 -1.10
N THR A 66 1.19 -5.37 -0.83
CA THR A 66 1.33 -5.89 0.54
C THR A 66 2.49 -5.20 1.26
N LEU A 67 3.67 -5.12 0.63
CA LEU A 67 4.85 -4.44 1.18
C LEU A 67 4.56 -2.98 1.51
N LEU A 68 3.96 -2.26 0.57
CA LEU A 68 3.56 -0.87 0.76
C LEU A 68 2.55 -0.72 1.91
N THR A 69 1.57 -1.62 2.00
CA THR A 69 0.59 -1.63 3.10
C THR A 69 1.27 -1.84 4.45
N GLN A 70 2.24 -2.76 4.56
CA GLN A 70 2.98 -2.96 5.80
C GLN A 70 3.86 -1.75 6.16
N ALA A 71 4.48 -1.11 5.18
CA ALA A 71 5.25 0.12 5.38
C ALA A 71 4.37 1.25 5.94
N LEU A 72 3.19 1.47 5.37
CA LEU A 72 2.22 2.46 5.87
C LEU A 72 1.74 2.13 7.29
N ARG A 73 1.48 0.84 7.58
CA ARG A 73 1.09 0.40 8.93
C ARG A 73 2.18 0.68 9.95
N ILE A 74 3.43 0.34 9.68
CA ILE A 74 4.55 0.66 10.57
C ILE A 74 4.71 2.17 10.75
N ALA A 75 4.53 2.95 9.67
CA ALA A 75 4.71 4.39 9.70
C ALA A 75 3.60 5.17 10.43
N GLY A 76 2.36 4.68 10.39
CA GLY A 76 1.19 5.50 10.76
C GLY A 76 0.13 4.83 11.61
N ARG A 77 0.17 3.50 11.84
CA ARG A 77 -0.91 2.78 12.52
C ARG A 77 -1.17 3.34 13.93
N SER A 78 -0.19 3.28 14.83
CA SER A 78 -0.41 3.70 16.23
C SER A 78 -0.90 5.14 16.31
N ARG A 79 -0.29 6.07 15.57
CA ARG A 79 -0.75 7.47 15.51
C ARG A 79 -2.19 7.63 15.02
N LEU A 80 -2.63 6.79 14.08
CA LEU A 80 -4.01 6.78 13.60
C LEU A 80 -4.95 6.19 14.66
N GLU A 81 -4.56 5.08 15.31
CA GLU A 81 -5.33 4.47 16.40
C GLU A 81 -5.53 5.48 17.54
N ASP A 82 -4.46 6.12 18.01
CA ASP A 82 -4.50 7.15 19.07
C ASP A 82 -5.40 8.34 18.70
N ALA A 83 -5.35 8.79 17.44
CA ALA A 83 -6.17 9.89 16.97
C ALA A 83 -7.65 9.51 16.87
N LEU A 84 -7.96 8.29 16.45
CA LEU A 84 -9.33 7.79 16.32
C LEU A 84 -9.98 7.50 17.68
N ASP A 85 -9.20 7.06 18.68
CA ASP A 85 -9.70 6.84 20.04
C ASP A 85 -10.18 8.16 20.69
N SER A 86 -9.57 9.29 20.32
CA SER A 86 -9.98 10.62 20.80
C SER A 86 -11.28 11.15 20.18
N LEU A 87 -11.79 10.49 19.13
CA LEU A 87 -12.78 11.02 18.20
C LEU A 87 -14.23 10.78 18.63
N GLY A 88 -14.47 9.95 19.66
CA GLY A 88 -15.77 9.82 20.34
C GLY A 88 -16.97 9.64 19.40
N VAL A 89 -16.91 8.67 18.49
CA VAL A 89 -17.90 8.52 17.42
C VAL A 89 -19.21 7.93 17.97
N SER A 90 -20.29 8.73 17.99
CA SER A 90 -21.63 8.30 18.44
C SER A 90 -22.62 8.03 17.30
N GLY A 91 -22.20 8.19 16.04
CA GLY A 91 -22.99 7.98 14.82
C GLY A 91 -22.12 8.08 13.54
N VAL A 92 -22.70 7.85 12.36
CA VAL A 92 -22.04 8.22 11.07
C VAL A 92 -22.85 9.33 10.40
N LYS A 93 -22.36 10.55 10.52
CA LYS A 93 -22.81 11.73 9.80
C LYS A 93 -21.68 12.22 8.90
N GLN A 94 -22.02 13.12 7.98
CA GLN A 94 -21.01 13.74 7.12
C GLN A 94 -19.90 14.41 7.91
N ALA A 95 -20.24 15.06 9.04
CA ALA A 95 -19.27 15.66 9.95
C ALA A 95 -18.26 14.65 10.53
N ASP A 96 -18.68 13.41 10.80
CA ASP A 96 -17.79 12.36 11.32
C ASP A 96 -16.81 11.91 10.23
N ILE A 97 -17.29 11.79 8.98
CA ILE A 97 -16.44 11.48 7.81
C ILE A 97 -15.41 12.60 7.60
N ASP A 98 -15.85 13.86 7.63
CA ASP A 98 -14.99 15.01 7.41
C ASP A 98 -13.93 15.12 8.53
N HIS A 99 -14.29 14.81 9.78
CA HIS A 99 -13.34 14.83 10.89
C HIS A 99 -12.32 13.68 10.82
N VAL A 100 -12.71 12.47 10.40
CA VAL A 100 -11.75 11.39 10.12
C VAL A 100 -10.81 11.79 8.99
N VAL A 101 -11.30 12.41 7.93
CA VAL A 101 -10.46 12.91 6.84
C VAL A 101 -9.46 13.95 7.33
N GLU A 102 -9.88 14.87 8.19
CA GLU A 102 -9.00 15.87 8.81
C GLU A 102 -7.87 15.21 9.62
N VAL A 103 -8.20 14.15 10.38
CA VAL A 103 -7.20 13.34 11.10
C VAL A 103 -6.21 12.68 10.13
N LEU A 104 -6.69 12.14 9.02
CA LEU A 104 -5.84 11.55 7.99
C LEU A 104 -4.89 12.58 7.37
N ASP A 105 -5.37 13.79 7.05
CA ASP A 105 -4.49 14.86 6.53
C ASP A 105 -3.41 15.25 7.55
N LYS A 106 -3.78 15.43 8.83
CA LYS A 106 -2.84 15.73 9.93
C LYS A 106 -1.84 14.62 10.20
N LEU A 107 -2.16 13.37 9.86
CA LEU A 107 -1.24 12.25 10.01
C LEU A 107 -0.05 12.37 9.05
N VAL A 108 -0.28 12.96 7.87
CA VAL A 108 0.71 13.17 6.81
C VAL A 108 1.48 14.49 7.03
N THR A 109 2.32 14.48 8.08
CA THR A 109 3.19 15.62 8.42
C THR A 109 4.49 15.60 7.60
N PRO A 110 5.05 16.78 7.27
CA PRO A 110 6.41 16.88 6.75
C PRO A 110 7.40 16.08 7.62
N ASP A 111 8.41 15.49 7.01
CA ASP A 111 9.46 14.65 7.62
C ASP A 111 9.03 13.28 8.19
N SER A 112 7.73 12.97 8.22
CA SER A 112 7.26 11.64 8.64
C SER A 112 7.55 10.57 7.58
N LEU A 113 7.84 9.33 8.02
CA LEU A 113 7.97 8.19 7.10
C LEU A 113 6.72 7.99 6.25
N LEU A 114 5.54 8.25 6.83
CA LEU A 114 4.27 8.19 6.12
C LEU A 114 4.24 9.17 4.94
N ASN A 115 4.66 10.41 5.15
CA ASN A 115 4.76 11.40 4.09
C ASN A 115 5.74 10.96 3.01
N ASP A 116 6.94 10.51 3.37
CA ASP A 116 7.94 10.10 2.37
C ASP A 116 7.49 8.91 1.52
N LEU A 117 6.80 7.94 2.14
CA LEU A 117 6.20 6.82 1.42
C LEU A 117 5.18 7.33 0.39
N LEU A 118 4.29 8.24 0.80
CA LEU A 118 3.24 8.79 -0.07
C LEU A 118 3.80 9.72 -1.16
N VAL A 119 4.84 10.51 -0.87
CA VAL A 119 5.54 11.32 -1.88
C VAL A 119 6.26 10.42 -2.88
N SER A 120 6.90 9.33 -2.42
CA SER A 120 7.55 8.36 -3.31
C SER A 120 6.53 7.66 -4.22
N VAL A 121 5.36 7.30 -3.67
CA VAL A 121 4.22 6.76 -4.42
C VAL A 121 3.75 7.77 -5.48
N ALA A 122 3.56 9.04 -5.10
CA ALA A 122 3.11 10.09 -5.99
C ALA A 122 4.11 10.33 -7.13
N LYS A 123 5.41 10.37 -6.81
CA LYS A 123 6.49 10.51 -7.79
C LYS A 123 6.44 9.41 -8.85
N VAL A 124 6.38 8.15 -8.43
CA VAL A 124 6.34 7.00 -9.35
C VAL A 124 5.06 6.98 -10.18
N ALA A 125 3.94 7.44 -9.61
CA ALA A 125 2.70 7.60 -10.35
C ALA A 125 2.79 8.73 -11.39
N CYS A 126 3.43 9.86 -11.07
CA CYS A 126 3.65 10.96 -12.01
C CYS A 126 4.57 10.55 -13.17
N GLU A 127 5.62 9.77 -12.89
CA GLU A 127 6.49 9.19 -13.92
C GLU A 127 5.68 8.33 -14.93
N ARG A 128 4.65 7.61 -14.44
CA ARG A 128 3.82 6.73 -15.28
C ARG A 128 2.69 7.47 -16.01
N PHE A 129 2.10 8.47 -15.37
CA PHE A 129 0.88 9.16 -15.79
C PHE A 129 1.07 10.69 -15.77
N PRO A 130 2.03 11.24 -16.55
CA PRO A 130 2.43 12.64 -16.44
C PRO A 130 1.29 13.63 -16.76
N ASP A 131 0.42 13.28 -17.72
CA ASP A 131 -0.66 14.14 -18.19
C ASP A 131 -2.02 13.81 -17.54
N GLU A 132 -2.05 12.86 -16.61
CA GLU A 132 -3.29 12.33 -16.02
C GLU A 132 -3.27 12.47 -14.49
N PRO A 133 -3.36 13.71 -13.95
CA PRO A 133 -3.25 13.96 -12.51
C PRO A 133 -4.30 13.23 -11.68
N HIS A 134 -5.47 12.95 -12.27
CA HIS A 134 -6.51 12.16 -11.63
C HIS A 134 -6.09 10.70 -11.39
N LEU A 135 -5.26 10.10 -12.25
CA LEU A 135 -4.71 8.75 -12.03
C LEU A 135 -3.70 8.74 -10.88
N VAL A 136 -2.88 9.79 -10.72
CA VAL A 136 -2.00 9.94 -9.56
C VAL A 136 -2.81 10.02 -8.27
N ARG A 137 -3.89 10.82 -8.25
CA ARG A 137 -4.81 10.86 -7.11
C ARG A 137 -5.48 9.50 -6.85
N ARG A 138 -5.84 8.74 -7.88
CA ARG A 138 -6.37 7.37 -7.74
C ARG A 138 -5.36 6.42 -7.13
N VAL A 139 -4.09 6.50 -7.52
CA VAL A 139 -2.99 5.72 -6.91
C VAL A 139 -2.91 6.03 -5.42
N LEU A 140 -2.84 7.31 -5.06
CA LEU A 140 -2.76 7.75 -3.66
C LEU A 140 -3.99 7.32 -2.85
N SER A 141 -5.19 7.46 -3.41
CA SER A 141 -6.43 7.00 -2.78
C SER A 141 -6.42 5.49 -2.53
N ASN A 142 -6.01 4.67 -3.51
CA ASN A 142 -5.94 3.22 -3.35
C ASN A 142 -4.86 2.80 -2.36
N VAL A 143 -3.74 3.52 -2.30
CA VAL A 143 -2.63 3.21 -1.38
C VAL A 143 -2.95 3.64 0.05
N TYR A 144 -3.35 4.90 0.23
CA TYR A 144 -3.49 5.51 1.55
C TYR A 144 -4.86 5.23 2.18
N ILE A 145 -5.93 5.35 1.42
CA ILE A 145 -7.29 5.22 1.95
C ILE A 145 -7.74 3.76 1.92
N LEU A 146 -7.75 3.15 0.74
CA LEU A 146 -8.29 1.80 0.55
C LEU A 146 -7.49 0.74 1.31
N ARG A 147 -6.15 0.83 1.29
CA ARG A 147 -5.26 -0.22 1.83
C ARG A 147 -4.74 0.05 3.24
N PHE A 148 -4.67 1.31 3.65
CA PHE A 148 -4.17 1.67 4.99
C PHE A 148 -5.28 2.15 5.93
N ALA A 149 -5.96 3.26 5.62
CA ALA A 149 -6.93 3.86 6.53
C ALA A 149 -8.17 2.98 6.75
N ASN A 150 -8.83 2.53 5.67
CA ASN A 150 -10.09 1.79 5.78
C ASN A 150 -9.97 0.47 6.55
N PRO A 151 -8.95 -0.37 6.35
CA PRO A 151 -8.79 -1.58 7.17
C PRO A 151 -8.62 -1.28 8.65
N LEU A 152 -7.96 -0.17 9.01
CA LEU A 152 -7.78 0.25 10.41
C LEU A 152 -9.09 0.80 10.99
N LEU A 153 -9.82 1.63 10.25
CA LEU A 153 -11.15 2.12 10.65
C LEU A 153 -12.11 0.96 10.93
N ILE A 154 -12.11 -0.07 10.08
CA ILE A 154 -12.96 -1.25 10.24
C ILE A 154 -12.55 -2.05 11.50
N ALA A 155 -11.24 -2.22 11.71
CA ALA A 155 -10.70 -3.03 12.80
C ALA A 155 -10.81 -2.36 14.19
N LEU A 156 -10.55 -1.06 14.29
CA LEU A 156 -10.40 -0.34 15.56
C LEU A 156 -11.66 -0.30 16.40
N LEU A 157 -12.84 -0.16 15.78
CA LEU A 157 -14.08 -0.02 16.55
C LEU A 157 -14.88 -1.33 16.59
N ASN A 158 -14.18 -2.46 16.75
CA ASN A 158 -14.73 -3.80 16.97
C ASN A 158 -15.68 -4.34 15.87
N GLY A 159 -15.45 -3.98 14.61
CA GLY A 159 -16.29 -4.49 13.51
C GLY A 159 -17.76 -4.05 13.56
N ASN A 160 -18.07 -3.00 14.33
CA ASN A 160 -19.40 -2.39 14.39
C ASN A 160 -19.83 -1.99 12.95
N PRO A 161 -21.09 -2.26 12.54
CA PRO A 161 -21.65 -1.77 11.27
C PRO A 161 -21.42 -0.27 11.01
N LEU A 162 -21.36 0.53 12.08
CA LEU A 162 -21.01 1.95 12.06
C LEU A 162 -19.67 2.20 11.36
N ASN A 163 -18.66 1.37 11.63
CA ASN A 163 -17.29 1.58 11.12
C ASN A 163 -17.20 1.26 9.65
N GLN A 164 -17.94 0.25 9.23
CA GLN A 164 -18.04 -0.10 7.82
C GLN A 164 -18.69 1.05 7.05
N GLN A 165 -19.70 1.71 7.64
CA GLN A 165 -20.32 2.90 7.06
C GLN A 165 -19.34 4.09 7.03
N LEU A 166 -18.58 4.31 8.10
CA LEU A 166 -17.57 5.37 8.16
C LEU A 166 -16.47 5.15 7.12
N ALA A 167 -15.89 3.95 7.04
CA ALA A 167 -14.89 3.59 6.04
C ALA A 167 -15.44 3.70 4.60
N LYS A 168 -16.72 3.33 4.38
CA LYS A 168 -17.40 3.54 3.09
C LYS A 168 -17.53 5.02 2.76
N GLY A 169 -17.89 5.86 3.73
CA GLY A 169 -17.99 7.31 3.56
C GLY A 169 -16.64 7.95 3.23
N VAL A 170 -15.59 7.57 3.96
CA VAL A 170 -14.20 8.00 3.69
C VAL A 170 -13.75 7.54 2.30
N GLN A 171 -14.04 6.30 1.90
CA GLN A 171 -13.73 5.81 0.56
C GLN A 171 -14.50 6.57 -0.53
N ALA A 172 -15.76 6.91 -0.30
CA ALA A 172 -16.56 7.69 -1.24
C ALA A 172 -15.95 9.10 -1.43
N ALA A 173 -15.61 9.78 -0.33
CA ALA A 173 -14.90 11.06 -0.38
C ALA A 173 -13.57 10.96 -1.13
N ALA A 174 -12.81 9.88 -0.91
CA ALA A 174 -11.55 9.63 -1.60
C ALA A 174 -11.71 9.34 -3.09
N ASN A 175 -12.81 8.71 -3.51
CA ASN A 175 -13.15 8.49 -4.92
C ASN A 175 -13.50 9.81 -5.62
N VAL A 176 -14.27 10.68 -4.95
CA VAL A 176 -14.59 12.04 -5.45
C VAL A 176 -13.32 12.89 -5.56
N ALA A 177 -12.46 12.85 -4.53
CA ALA A 177 -11.18 13.54 -4.53
C ALA A 177 -10.29 13.11 -5.71
N ALA A 178 -10.31 11.81 -6.04
CA ALA A 178 -9.51 11.23 -7.11
C ALA A 178 -10.12 11.39 -8.52
N ALA A 179 -11.38 11.79 -8.64
CA ALA A 179 -12.04 11.94 -9.93
C ALA A 179 -11.36 13.01 -10.81
N ALA A 180 -11.40 12.80 -12.13
CA ALA A 180 -11.02 13.81 -13.12
C ALA A 180 -11.97 15.01 -13.04
N THR A 181 -13.27 14.71 -13.13
CA THR A 181 -14.37 15.68 -13.10
C THR A 181 -15.42 15.22 -12.09
N PRO A 182 -15.32 15.62 -10.81
CA PRO A 182 -16.32 15.26 -9.81
C PRO A 182 -17.65 15.98 -10.10
N ARG A 183 -18.77 15.32 -9.81
CA ARG A 183 -20.09 15.99 -9.84
C ARG A 183 -20.17 16.92 -8.64
N LEU A 184 -20.68 18.13 -8.84
CA LEU A 184 -20.71 19.16 -7.79
C LEU A 184 -21.50 18.71 -6.55
N GLU A 185 -22.55 17.91 -6.75
CA GLU A 185 -23.39 17.34 -5.69
C GLU A 185 -22.67 16.33 -4.77
N ASP A 186 -21.62 15.67 -5.27
CA ASP A 186 -20.86 14.68 -4.52
C ASP A 186 -19.67 15.30 -3.74
N VAL A 187 -19.41 16.60 -3.96
CA VAL A 187 -18.27 17.30 -3.36
C VAL A 187 -18.59 17.68 -1.92
N THR A 188 -17.88 17.05 -0.99
CA THR A 188 -17.91 17.36 0.45
C THR A 188 -16.63 18.04 0.92
N VAL A 189 -16.64 18.61 2.12
CA VAL A 189 -15.44 19.19 2.76
C VAL A 189 -14.32 18.14 2.86
N GLY A 190 -14.65 16.92 3.29
CA GLY A 190 -13.70 15.81 3.32
C GLY A 190 -13.12 15.47 1.93
N SER A 191 -13.95 15.44 0.88
CA SER A 191 -13.44 15.16 -0.47
C SER A 191 -12.47 16.26 -0.97
N GLN A 192 -12.73 17.53 -0.63
CA GLN A 192 -11.84 18.64 -0.97
C GLN A 192 -10.54 18.59 -0.17
N CYS A 193 -10.61 18.25 1.12
CA CYS A 193 -9.44 18.06 1.97
C CYS A 193 -8.53 16.94 1.44
N LEU A 194 -9.10 15.77 1.12
CA LEU A 194 -8.33 14.68 0.50
C LEU A 194 -7.74 15.07 -0.86
N ARG A 195 -8.48 15.84 -1.67
CA ARG A 195 -7.97 16.33 -2.94
C ARG A 195 -6.76 17.24 -2.71
N ALA A 196 -6.85 18.20 -1.79
CA ALA A 196 -5.75 19.08 -1.43
C ALA A 196 -4.53 18.31 -0.91
N LEU A 197 -4.74 17.30 -0.05
CA LEU A 197 -3.69 16.39 0.41
C LEU A 197 -3.00 15.67 -0.76
N PHE A 198 -3.75 15.10 -1.70
CA PHE A 198 -3.18 14.38 -2.84
C PHE A 198 -2.42 15.31 -3.79
N GLU A 199 -2.91 16.53 -4.01
CA GLU A 199 -2.20 17.53 -4.82
C GLU A 199 -0.91 17.98 -4.13
N ARG A 200 -0.95 18.24 -2.81
CA ARG A 200 0.24 18.57 -2.01
C ARG A 200 1.32 17.48 -2.10
N LEU A 201 0.93 16.21 -1.97
CA LEU A 201 1.85 15.07 -2.11
C LEU A 201 2.41 14.95 -3.53
N ARG A 202 1.59 15.23 -4.54
CA ARG A 202 2.01 15.25 -5.93
C ARG A 202 3.03 16.35 -6.17
N ASP A 203 2.79 17.57 -5.70
CA ASP A 203 3.64 18.71 -6.01
C ASP A 203 4.98 18.66 -5.25
N ALA A 204 4.99 18.10 -4.03
CA ALA A 204 6.18 17.90 -3.19
C ALA A 204 7.25 16.98 -3.81
N GLN A 205 6.92 16.19 -4.83
CA GLN A 205 7.91 15.35 -5.54
C GLN A 205 9.01 16.16 -6.24
N THR A 206 8.75 17.44 -6.49
CA THR A 206 9.66 18.35 -7.21
C THR A 206 10.77 18.90 -6.31
N GLU A 207 10.61 18.81 -4.98
CA GLU A 207 11.48 19.47 -4.01
C GLU A 207 12.43 18.55 -3.26
N LEU A 208 12.39 17.22 -3.48
CA LEU A 208 13.24 16.28 -2.75
C LEU A 208 14.73 16.59 -2.98
N PRO A 209 15.44 17.18 -1.99
CA PRO A 209 16.87 17.34 -2.10
C PRO A 209 17.47 15.95 -1.95
N ALA A 210 18.54 15.68 -2.69
CA ALA A 210 19.42 14.55 -2.39
C ALA A 210 20.06 14.79 -1.01
N LYS A 211 19.35 14.51 0.08
CA LYS A 211 19.96 14.43 1.41
C LYS A 211 20.74 13.12 1.43
N SER A 212 22.03 13.22 1.17
CA SER A 212 23.01 12.18 1.44
C SER A 212 22.88 11.78 2.92
N GLY A 213 22.33 10.60 3.19
CA GLY A 213 22.26 10.04 4.52
C GLY A 213 23.64 10.03 5.16
N ASN A 214 23.76 10.62 6.35
CA ASN A 214 24.92 10.45 7.21
C ASN A 214 25.09 8.94 7.46
N GLN A 215 26.21 8.37 6.99
CA GLN A 215 26.62 6.99 7.24
C GLN A 215 27.01 6.84 8.72
N ASN A 216 26.04 6.91 9.63
CA ASN A 216 26.29 6.63 11.04
C ASN A 216 26.03 5.14 11.29
N ASN A 217 27.13 4.39 11.40
CA ASN A 217 27.27 3.06 11.99
C ASN A 217 26.03 2.15 11.91
N VAL A 218 25.81 1.56 10.73
CA VAL A 218 24.92 0.41 10.59
C VAL A 218 25.66 -0.80 11.15
N GLU A 219 25.31 -1.22 12.35
CA GLU A 219 25.74 -2.49 12.95
C GLU A 219 25.43 -3.64 11.97
N PRO A 220 26.33 -4.62 11.77
CA PRO A 220 26.14 -5.65 10.77
C PRO A 220 24.91 -6.52 11.07
N ARG A 221 23.82 -6.31 10.31
CA ARG A 221 22.54 -7.05 10.42
C ARG A 221 22.57 -8.43 9.78
N CYS A 222 23.74 -9.07 9.72
CA CYS A 222 23.89 -10.38 9.10
C CYS A 222 22.94 -11.40 9.73
N CYS A 223 22.67 -11.33 11.03
CA CYS A 223 21.74 -12.22 11.71
C CYS A 223 20.29 -12.07 11.23
N ASP A 224 19.80 -10.84 11.04
CA ASP A 224 18.42 -10.60 10.61
C ASP A 224 18.21 -10.99 9.14
N TRP A 225 19.18 -10.67 8.29
CA TRP A 225 19.20 -11.13 6.89
C TRP A 225 19.24 -12.65 6.81
N MET A 226 20.08 -13.30 7.63
CA MET A 226 20.13 -14.76 7.69
C MET A 226 18.83 -15.36 8.21
N ALA A 227 18.17 -14.76 9.20
CA ALA A 227 16.86 -15.21 9.68
C ALA A 227 15.79 -15.10 8.59
N LEU A 228 15.77 -14.00 7.83
CA LEU A 228 14.87 -13.82 6.70
C LEU A 228 15.14 -14.85 5.59
N ILE A 229 16.41 -15.09 5.24
CA ILE A 229 16.82 -16.08 4.26
C ILE A 229 16.44 -17.49 4.72
N CYS A 230 16.72 -17.86 5.97
CA CYS A 230 16.33 -19.15 6.54
C CYS A 230 14.81 -19.35 6.52
N HIS A 231 14.03 -18.29 6.81
CA HIS A 231 12.58 -18.35 6.74
C HIS A 231 12.08 -18.53 5.30
N LEU A 232 12.63 -17.78 4.34
CA LEU A 232 12.31 -17.94 2.92
C LEU A 232 12.69 -19.33 2.39
N LEU A 233 13.84 -19.86 2.80
CA LEU A 233 14.28 -21.22 2.44
C LEU A 233 13.34 -22.28 3.03
N HIS A 234 12.93 -22.14 4.30
CA HIS A 234 11.96 -23.03 4.92
C HIS A 234 10.61 -23.02 4.17
N LEU A 235 10.11 -21.83 3.81
CA LEU A 235 8.89 -21.67 3.01
C LEU A 235 9.05 -22.28 1.61
N ALA A 236 10.20 -22.12 0.96
CA ALA A 236 10.48 -22.69 -0.35
C ALA A 236 10.56 -24.23 -0.33
N VAL A 237 11.12 -24.82 0.72
CA VAL A 237 11.22 -26.27 0.90
C VAL A 237 9.84 -26.87 1.20
N THR A 238 9.09 -26.27 2.12
CA THR A 238 7.76 -26.77 2.52
C THR A 238 6.71 -26.60 1.42
N SER A 239 6.78 -25.54 0.61
CA SER A 239 5.89 -25.36 -0.55
C SER A 239 6.16 -26.36 -1.67
N ARG A 240 7.40 -26.85 -1.82
CA ARG A 240 7.74 -27.94 -2.77
C ARG A 240 7.21 -29.30 -2.33
N GLU A 241 7.16 -29.56 -1.03
CA GLU A 241 6.66 -30.84 -0.48
C GLU A 241 5.12 -30.92 -0.51
N GLY A 242 4.42 -29.77 -0.58
CA GLY A 242 2.95 -29.69 -0.59
C GLY A 242 2.28 -29.52 -1.96
N ALA A 243 3.02 -29.42 -3.06
CA ALA A 243 2.44 -29.29 -4.39
C ALA A 243 2.17 -30.69 -4.99
N PRO A 244 0.90 -31.14 -5.12
CA PRO A 244 0.63 -32.28 -5.98
C PRO A 244 1.06 -31.89 -7.40
N GLN A 245 1.96 -32.67 -8.00
CA GLN A 245 2.27 -32.56 -9.41
C GLN A 245 0.96 -32.78 -10.19
N VAL A 246 0.32 -31.70 -10.64
CA VAL A 246 -0.66 -31.80 -11.70
C VAL A 246 0.11 -32.14 -12.97
N TYR A 247 0.32 -33.44 -13.18
CA TYR A 247 0.68 -33.98 -14.48
C TYR A 247 -0.42 -33.56 -15.45
N HIS A 248 -0.13 -32.56 -16.29
CA HIS A 248 -0.88 -32.36 -17.52
C HIS A 248 -0.55 -33.53 -18.46
N ASP A 249 -1.26 -34.65 -18.31
CA ASP A 249 -1.23 -35.71 -19.30
C ASP A 249 -2.06 -35.26 -20.51
N LYS A 250 -1.38 -34.60 -21.46
CA LYS A 250 -1.90 -34.34 -22.80
C LYS A 250 -1.87 -35.61 -23.64
N ARG A 251 -2.51 -36.69 -23.21
CA ARG A 251 -2.84 -37.86 -24.03
C ARG A 251 -4.06 -38.58 -23.46
N LEU A 252 -5.25 -38.18 -23.91
CA LEU A 252 -6.44 -39.04 -24.03
C LEU A 252 -7.59 -38.20 -24.64
N LEU A 253 -7.38 -37.70 -25.85
CA LEU A 253 -8.43 -37.25 -26.76
C LEU A 253 -8.10 -37.78 -28.16
N SER A 254 -8.13 -39.10 -28.31
CA SER A 254 -8.33 -39.78 -29.59
C SER A 254 -8.93 -41.16 -29.33
N CYS A 255 -9.99 -41.49 -30.06
CA CYS A 255 -10.89 -42.66 -29.93
C CYS A 255 -11.92 -42.47 -28.81
N GLN A 256 -13.23 -42.33 -29.06
CA GLN A 256 -14.06 -43.10 -30.01
C GLN A 256 -15.16 -42.21 -30.62
N MET A 257 -15.11 -42.05 -31.94
CA MET A 257 -16.31 -41.93 -32.78
C MET A 257 -16.21 -43.03 -33.82
N THR A 258 -16.98 -44.09 -33.60
CA THR A 258 -17.55 -45.02 -34.58
C THR A 258 -18.74 -45.66 -33.92
#